data_AF-A0A949ZE10-F1
#
_entry.id   AF-A0A949ZE10-F1
#
_cell.length_a   1.000
_cell.length_b   1.000
_cell.length_c   1.000
_cell.angle_alpha   90.00
_cell.angle_beta   90.00
_cell.angle_gamma   90.00
#
_symmetry.space_group_name_H-M   'P 1'
#
loop_
_entity.id
_entity.type
_entity.pdbx_description
1 polymer ?
#
loop_
_entity_poly.entity_id
_entity_poly.type
_entity_poly.pdbx_seq_one_letter_code
_entity_poly.pdbx_strand_id
1 'polypeptide(L)'
;MTRRFALSLVVLLALSGCAGATASTPSSLTFRTGSAPALASTTLSTSPDGGIYKNPDPLSVLLLSRESGDAVITELGGAASSWSSLTSLGDFTFVGLQIRNDGAAGSDPELNAVQIASDFAPDGTATGALRHFYHPMFPLAMISVQASDANCSLHLEPGASVVAVLMYPPIRATQEILWGVYQAFAVRAR
;
A
#
# COMPACT_ATOMS: atom_id res chain seq x y z
N MET A 1 24.74 -4.19 -30.31
CA MET A 1 24.52 -4.81 -28.98
C MET A 1 24.35 -3.71 -27.95
N THR A 2 23.11 -3.30 -27.69
CA THR A 2 22.78 -2.25 -26.71
C THR A 2 22.80 -2.85 -25.31
N ARG A 3 23.86 -2.58 -24.55
CA ARG A 3 23.93 -2.89 -23.12
C ARG A 3 22.86 -2.07 -22.40
N ARG A 4 21.81 -2.73 -21.91
CA ARG A 4 20.88 -2.14 -20.95
C ARG A 4 21.63 -1.99 -19.63
N PHE A 5 22.08 -0.78 -19.32
CA PHE A 5 22.54 -0.43 -17.98
C PHE A 5 21.32 -0.49 -17.05
N ALA A 6 21.22 -1.53 -16.24
CA ALA A 6 20.36 -1.50 -15.06
C ALA A 6 21.07 -0.58 -14.05
N LEU A 7 20.71 0.70 -14.01
CA LEU A 7 21.08 1.55 -12.88
C LEU A 7 20.35 1.01 -11.65
N SER A 8 21.08 0.39 -10.72
CA SER A 8 20.57 0.12 -9.38
C SER A 8 20.54 1.42 -8.61
N LEU A 9 19.42 2.15 -8.70
CA LEU A 9 19.16 3.30 -7.85
C LEU A 9 18.84 2.77 -6.45
N VAL A 10 19.74 2.99 -5.48
CA VAL A 10 19.45 2.75 -4.06
C VAL A 10 18.56 3.90 -3.61
N VAL A 11 17.25 3.71 -3.70
CA VAL A 11 16.28 4.68 -3.18
C VAL A 11 16.07 4.39 -1.70
N LEU A 12 16.20 5.41 -0.86
CA LEU A 12 15.78 5.35 0.54
C LEU A 12 14.27 5.16 0.56
N LEU A 13 13.85 3.97 0.98
CA LEU A 13 12.45 3.68 1.22
C LEU A 13 12.11 4.08 2.65
N ALA A 14 10.97 4.74 2.83
CA ALA A 14 10.33 4.94 4.11
C ALA A 14 9.24 3.88 4.28
N LEU A 15 9.21 3.25 5.44
CA LEU A 15 8.19 2.28 5.84
C LEU A 15 7.38 2.88 6.97
N SER A 16 6.06 2.96 6.81
CA SER A 16 5.11 3.38 7.85
C SER A 16 4.15 2.24 8.16
N GLY A 17 3.82 2.05 9.44
CA GLY A 17 2.74 1.14 9.80
C GLY A 17 1.42 1.89 9.80
N CYS A 18 0.45 1.40 9.04
CA CYS A 18 -0.87 2.03 8.99
C CYS A 18 -1.62 1.65 10.27
N ALA A 19 -2.16 2.63 10.99
CA ALA A 19 -2.73 2.53 12.36
C ALA A 19 -1.75 2.77 13.53
N GLY A 20 -0.84 3.73 13.39
CA GLY A 20 -0.10 4.31 14.54
C GLY A 20 1.18 3.58 14.93
N ALA A 21 1.69 2.69 14.09
CA ALA A 21 3.00 2.08 14.27
C ALA A 21 4.12 3.05 13.82
N THR A 22 5.23 3.06 14.57
CA THR A 22 6.36 3.94 14.29
C THR A 22 7.06 3.55 13.00
N ALA A 23 7.26 4.53 12.11
CA ALA A 23 7.94 4.36 10.84
C ALA A 23 9.45 4.10 11.01
N SER A 24 10.03 3.29 10.12
CA SER A 24 11.47 3.05 10.01
C SER A 24 11.88 3.06 8.53
N THR A 25 13.17 3.22 8.22
CA THR A 25 13.67 3.05 6.84
C THR A 25 14.22 1.63 6.67
N PRO A 26 13.55 0.74 5.92
CA PRO A 26 13.97 -0.65 5.81
C PRO A 26 15.26 -0.75 5.01
N SER A 27 16.16 -1.61 5.48
CA SER A 27 17.50 -1.77 4.89
C SER A 27 17.55 -2.77 3.72
N SER A 28 16.49 -3.56 3.49
CA SER A 28 16.55 -4.76 2.64
C SER A 28 15.38 -4.97 1.66
N LEU A 29 14.43 -4.03 1.55
CA LEU A 29 13.28 -4.19 0.67
C LEU A 29 13.60 -3.76 -0.77
N THR A 30 13.36 -4.64 -1.74
CA THR A 30 13.52 -4.35 -3.17
C THR A 30 12.21 -4.63 -3.91
N PHE A 31 11.59 -3.60 -4.47
CA PHE A 31 10.40 -3.75 -5.33
C PHE A 31 10.74 -3.37 -6.77
N ARG A 32 10.33 -4.20 -7.74
CA ARG A 32 10.44 -3.86 -9.17
C ARG A 32 9.21 -3.07 -9.59
N THR A 33 9.32 -1.75 -9.60
CA THR A 33 8.22 -0.83 -9.98
C THR A 33 8.33 -0.33 -11.43
N GLY A 34 9.47 -0.56 -12.08
CA GLY A 34 9.68 -0.15 -13.48
C GLY A 34 9.06 -1.14 -14.46
N SER A 35 8.04 -0.70 -15.21
CA SER A 35 7.37 -1.36 -16.36
C SER A 35 6.24 -2.37 -16.10
N ALA A 36 5.77 -2.52 -14.86
CA ALA A 36 4.53 -3.29 -14.63
C ALA A 36 3.34 -2.53 -15.26
N PRO A 37 2.53 -3.16 -16.13
CA PRO A 37 1.32 -2.52 -16.66
C PRO A 37 0.35 -2.22 -15.51
N ALA A 38 -0.25 -1.03 -15.53
CA ALA A 38 -1.36 -0.70 -14.63
C ALA A 38 -2.51 -1.69 -14.88
N LEU A 39 -2.92 -2.39 -13.83
CA LEU A 39 -3.99 -3.38 -13.91
C LEU A 39 -5.35 -2.71 -13.78
N ALA A 40 -5.38 -1.58 -13.08
CA ALA A 40 -6.51 -0.69 -13.00
C ALA A 40 -6.03 0.74 -12.79
N SER A 41 -6.88 1.70 -13.14
CA SER A 41 -6.67 3.11 -12.81
C SER A 41 -7.95 3.70 -12.23
N THR A 42 -7.77 4.68 -11.35
CA THR A 42 -8.84 5.49 -10.76
C THR A 42 -8.29 6.88 -10.47
N THR A 43 -9.11 7.76 -9.91
CA THR A 43 -8.69 9.08 -9.45
C THR A 43 -9.12 9.24 -8.00
N LEU A 44 -8.15 9.51 -7.12
CA LEU A 44 -8.45 9.97 -5.78
C LEU A 44 -8.74 11.47 -5.84
N SER A 45 -9.76 11.92 -5.13
CA SER A 45 -10.02 13.34 -4.95
C SER A 45 -9.55 13.75 -3.57
N THR A 46 -8.37 14.36 -3.47
CA THR A 46 -7.87 14.91 -2.21
C THR A 46 -8.22 16.38 -2.12
N SER A 47 -8.25 16.92 -0.90
CA SER A 47 -8.56 18.33 -0.68
C SER A 47 -7.70 18.87 0.44
N PRO A 48 -6.82 19.85 0.16
CA PRO A 48 -5.99 20.46 1.19
C PRO A 48 -6.80 21.38 2.13
N ASP A 49 -8.04 21.73 1.79
CA ASP A 49 -8.84 22.77 2.45
C ASP A 49 -10.19 22.28 3.00
N GLY A 50 -10.38 20.97 3.15
CA GLY A 50 -11.62 20.41 3.71
C GLY A 50 -12.80 20.36 2.73
N GLY A 51 -12.53 20.48 1.43
CA GLY A 51 -13.46 20.08 0.36
C GLY A 51 -13.87 21.19 -0.60
N ILE A 52 -13.34 22.42 -0.47
CA ILE A 52 -13.67 23.52 -1.37
C ILE A 52 -12.99 23.32 -2.73
N TYR A 53 -11.73 22.87 -2.70
CA TYR A 53 -11.00 22.45 -3.88
C TYR A 53 -10.68 20.96 -3.80
N LYS A 54 -10.98 20.22 -4.88
CA LYS A 54 -10.65 18.80 -5.02
C LYS A 54 -9.55 18.65 -6.06
N ASN A 55 -8.37 18.23 -5.61
CA ASN A 55 -7.29 17.82 -6.49
C ASN A 55 -7.59 16.43 -7.07
N PRO A 56 -7.62 16.30 -8.40
CA PRO A 56 -7.61 14.98 -9.01
C PRO A 56 -6.20 14.41 -8.90
N ASP A 57 -6.06 13.30 -8.17
CA ASP A 57 -4.83 12.53 -8.11
C ASP A 57 -5.03 11.22 -8.89
N PRO A 58 -4.63 11.16 -10.18
CA PRO A 58 -4.62 9.91 -10.92
C PRO A 58 -3.81 8.84 -10.19
N LEU A 59 -4.45 7.69 -10.05
CA LEU A 59 -3.92 6.52 -9.36
C LEU A 59 -3.89 5.35 -10.33
N SER A 60 -2.72 4.76 -10.50
CA SER A 60 -2.55 3.48 -11.19
C SER A 60 -2.25 2.39 -10.16
N VAL A 61 -3.04 1.32 -10.18
CA VAL A 61 -2.87 0.16 -9.31
C VAL A 61 -2.04 -0.90 -10.03
N LEU A 62 -0.98 -1.32 -9.36
CA LEU A 62 -0.03 -2.34 -9.77
C LEU A 62 -0.18 -3.51 -8.80
N LEU A 63 -0.51 -4.72 -9.26
CA LEU A 63 -0.34 -5.91 -8.43
C LEU A 63 1.13 -6.28 -8.52
N LEU A 64 1.82 -6.24 -7.38
CA LEU A 64 3.26 -6.45 -7.38
C LEU A 64 3.57 -7.93 -7.16
N SER A 65 3.11 -8.49 -6.03
CA SER A 65 3.39 -9.89 -5.67
C SER A 65 2.70 -10.30 -4.37
N ARG A 66 2.81 -11.59 -4.04
CA ARG A 66 2.70 -12.10 -2.67
C ARG A 66 4.06 -12.58 -2.24
N GLU A 67 4.52 -12.11 -1.10
CA GLU A 67 5.86 -12.37 -0.60
C GLU A 67 5.84 -12.54 0.92
N SER A 68 6.88 -13.18 1.45
CA SER A 68 7.09 -13.17 2.90
C SER A 68 7.25 -11.74 3.40
N GLY A 69 6.52 -11.40 4.47
CA GLY A 69 6.60 -10.11 5.14
C GLY A 69 7.78 -9.98 6.10
N ASP A 70 8.69 -10.96 6.17
CA ASP A 70 9.71 -11.07 7.23
C ASP A 70 10.55 -9.80 7.43
N ALA A 71 10.99 -9.16 6.35
CA ALA A 71 11.76 -7.92 6.43
C ALA A 71 10.95 -6.77 7.03
N VAL A 72 9.67 -6.62 6.64
CA VAL A 72 8.77 -5.61 7.20
C VAL A 72 8.43 -5.93 8.66
N ILE A 73 8.19 -7.20 9.00
CA ILE A 73 7.95 -7.66 10.37
C ILE A 73 9.18 -7.43 11.26
N THR A 74 10.38 -7.62 10.74
CA THR A 74 11.63 -7.38 11.48
C THR A 74 11.80 -5.88 11.78
N GLU A 75 11.56 -5.02 10.79
CA GLU A 75 11.78 -3.58 10.89
C GLU A 75 10.66 -2.84 11.64
N LEU A 76 9.43 -3.34 11.63
CA LEU A 76 8.28 -2.81 12.39
C LEU A 76 7.94 -3.64 13.65
N GLY A 77 8.74 -4.67 13.95
CA GLY A 77 8.46 -5.69 14.97
C GLY A 77 8.33 -5.15 16.40
N GLY A 78 8.81 -3.93 16.67
CA GLY A 78 8.57 -3.23 17.93
C GLY A 78 7.15 -2.69 18.09
N ALA A 79 6.39 -2.51 17.01
CA ALA A 79 5.09 -1.87 17.01
C ALA A 79 3.89 -2.84 17.04
N ALA A 80 4.06 -4.12 16.68
CA ALA A 80 2.96 -5.08 16.73
C ALA A 80 3.43 -6.54 16.74
N SER A 81 3.72 -7.08 17.94
CA SER A 81 3.94 -8.53 18.15
C SER A 81 2.82 -9.41 17.58
N SER A 82 1.62 -8.84 17.38
CA SER A 82 0.46 -9.48 16.77
C SER A 82 0.64 -9.85 15.30
N TRP A 83 1.55 -9.22 14.54
CA TRP A 83 1.77 -9.56 13.13
C TRP A 83 2.38 -10.94 12.92
N SER A 84 3.19 -11.40 13.88
CA SER A 84 3.77 -12.74 13.86
C SER A 84 2.69 -13.84 13.81
N SER A 85 1.48 -13.57 14.31
CA SER A 85 0.37 -14.52 14.23
C SER A 85 -0.14 -14.74 12.79
N LEU A 86 0.09 -13.78 11.89
CA LEU A 86 -0.33 -13.82 10.49
C LEU A 86 0.54 -14.72 9.63
N THR A 87 1.81 -14.95 10.00
CA THR A 87 2.75 -15.76 9.19
C THR A 87 2.29 -17.20 9.03
N SER A 88 1.50 -17.70 9.99
CA SER A 88 0.86 -19.03 9.91
C SER A 88 -0.19 -19.16 8.82
N LEU A 89 -0.67 -18.04 8.25
CA LEU A 89 -1.72 -17.99 7.22
C LEU A 89 -1.18 -17.88 5.79
N GLY A 90 0.13 -17.67 5.61
CA GLY A 90 0.80 -17.61 4.31
C GLY A 90 1.49 -16.27 4.04
N ASP A 91 1.66 -15.97 2.75
CA ASP A 91 2.40 -14.79 2.27
C ASP A 91 1.57 -13.50 2.34
N PHE A 92 2.24 -12.38 2.62
CA PHE A 92 1.61 -11.06 2.63
C PHE A 92 1.34 -10.58 1.22
N THR A 93 0.27 -9.81 1.05
CA THR A 93 -0.12 -9.28 -0.27
C THR A 93 0.40 -7.85 -0.43
N PHE A 94 1.13 -7.59 -1.52
CA PHE A 94 1.71 -6.29 -1.82
C PHE A 94 1.02 -5.64 -3.04
N VAL A 95 0.42 -4.47 -2.81
CA VAL A 95 -0.27 -3.67 -3.83
C VAL A 95 0.53 -2.39 -4.08
N GLY A 96 1.04 -2.23 -5.29
CA GLY A 96 1.73 -1.03 -5.73
C GLY A 96 0.75 0.04 -6.23
N LEU A 97 1.05 1.28 -5.93
CA LEU A 97 0.25 2.45 -6.27
C LEU A 97 1.16 3.50 -6.85
N GLN A 98 0.97 3.83 -8.11
CA GLN A 98 1.57 5.02 -8.69
C GLN A 98 0.55 6.16 -8.62
N ILE A 99 0.88 7.19 -7.84
CA ILE A 99 0.03 8.36 -7.64
C ILE A 99 0.70 9.56 -8.31
N ARG A 100 -0.11 10.42 -8.91
CA ARG A 100 0.34 11.71 -9.42
C ARG A 100 -0.61 12.80 -8.97
N ASN A 101 -0.08 13.95 -8.56
CA ASN A 101 -0.87 15.14 -8.33
C ASN A 101 -0.91 15.97 -9.63
N ASP A 102 -2.03 15.92 -10.35
CA ASP A 102 -2.25 16.71 -11.57
C ASP A 102 -2.97 18.04 -11.28
N GLY A 103 -3.22 18.33 -10.01
CA GLY A 103 -3.85 19.55 -9.53
C GLY A 103 -2.90 20.73 -9.38
N ALA A 104 -3.44 21.85 -8.91
CA ALA A 104 -2.70 23.11 -8.74
C ALA A 104 -2.22 23.35 -7.29
N ALA A 105 -2.63 22.51 -6.35
CA ALA A 105 -2.27 22.60 -4.92
C ALA A 105 -1.67 21.28 -4.43
N GLY A 106 -1.03 21.28 -3.25
CA GLY A 106 -0.57 20.04 -2.62
C GLY A 106 -1.71 19.06 -2.32
N SER A 107 -1.40 17.77 -2.36
CA SER A 107 -2.33 16.67 -2.12
C SER A 107 -1.78 15.72 -1.06
N ASP A 108 -2.64 15.26 -0.15
CA ASP A 108 -2.30 14.30 0.91
C ASP A 108 -3.22 13.07 0.85
N PRO A 109 -3.05 12.16 -0.14
CA PRO A 109 -3.86 10.94 -0.23
C PRO A 109 -3.70 10.03 1.01
N GLU A 110 -4.81 9.82 1.72
CA GLU A 110 -4.90 8.90 2.86
C GLU A 110 -5.06 7.45 2.40
N LEU A 111 -3.97 6.68 2.42
CA LEU A 111 -3.96 5.31 1.91
C LEU A 111 -4.33 4.24 2.95
N ASN A 112 -4.41 4.59 4.23
CA ASN A 112 -4.88 3.68 5.29
C ASN A 112 -6.38 3.33 5.19
N ALA A 113 -7.19 4.15 4.51
CA ALA A 113 -8.63 3.92 4.36
C ALA A 113 -8.97 2.85 3.29
N VAL A 114 -7.96 2.47 2.52
CA VAL A 114 -8.07 1.49 1.45
C VAL A 114 -8.21 0.08 2.02
N GLN A 115 -9.06 -0.73 1.38
CA GLN A 115 -9.42 -2.06 1.84
C GLN A 115 -9.30 -3.10 0.73
N ILE A 116 -9.03 -4.34 1.15
CA ILE A 116 -9.30 -5.55 0.36
C ILE A 116 -10.62 -6.15 0.86
N ALA A 117 -11.43 -6.71 -0.05
CA ALA A 117 -12.72 -7.28 0.33
C ALA A 117 -12.59 -8.43 1.33
N SER A 118 -13.50 -8.49 2.30
CA SER A 118 -13.49 -9.50 3.36
C SER A 118 -13.65 -10.93 2.87
N ASP A 119 -14.23 -11.14 1.68
CA ASP A 119 -14.41 -12.47 1.08
C ASP A 119 -13.07 -13.14 0.74
N PHE A 120 -11.97 -12.39 0.73
CA PHE A 120 -10.62 -12.91 0.58
C PHE A 120 -9.95 -13.30 1.90
N ALA A 121 -10.61 -13.11 3.05
CA ALA A 121 -10.08 -13.50 4.35
C ALA A 121 -9.98 -15.03 4.49
N PRO A 122 -8.89 -15.58 5.07
CA PRO A 122 -8.80 -17.01 5.38
C PRO A 122 -9.87 -17.48 6.37
N ASP A 123 -10.28 -18.76 6.27
CA ASP A 123 -11.26 -19.34 7.20
C ASP A 123 -10.82 -19.19 8.66
N GLY A 124 -11.79 -18.93 9.54
CA GLY A 124 -11.54 -18.78 10.97
C GLY A 124 -11.05 -17.38 11.39
N THR A 125 -10.73 -16.49 10.45
CA THR A 125 -10.31 -15.11 10.76
C THR A 125 -11.48 -14.15 11.01
N ALA A 126 -12.72 -14.57 10.73
CA ALA A 126 -13.92 -13.77 10.98
C ALA A 126 -14.22 -13.52 12.47
N THR A 127 -13.62 -14.30 13.36
CA THR A 127 -13.81 -14.21 14.81
C THR A 127 -12.49 -14.37 15.57
N GLY A 128 -12.49 -14.11 16.87
CA GLY A 128 -11.31 -14.29 17.72
C GLY A 128 -10.20 -13.26 17.48
N ALA A 129 -8.98 -13.62 17.87
CA ALA A 129 -7.85 -12.70 17.94
C ALA A 129 -7.45 -12.11 16.59
N LEU A 130 -7.63 -12.84 15.48
CA LEU A 130 -7.22 -12.37 14.14
C LEU A 130 -8.23 -11.43 13.48
N ARG A 131 -9.45 -11.33 14.01
CA ARG A 131 -10.55 -10.56 13.42
C ARG A 131 -10.18 -9.11 13.12
N HIS A 132 -9.37 -8.48 13.97
CA HIS A 132 -8.99 -7.08 13.82
C HIS A 132 -8.09 -6.81 12.60
N PHE A 133 -7.50 -7.84 11.99
CA PHE A 133 -6.73 -7.73 10.74
C PHE A 133 -7.57 -7.89 9.46
N TYR A 134 -8.72 -8.56 9.56
CA TYR A 134 -9.50 -9.00 8.40
C TYR A 134 -10.87 -8.33 8.28
N HIS A 135 -11.38 -7.73 9.36
CA HIS A 135 -12.75 -7.21 9.41
C HIS A 135 -12.84 -5.84 10.13
N PRO A 136 -12.54 -4.72 9.42
CA PRO A 136 -12.19 -4.62 7.99
C PRO A 136 -10.70 -4.91 7.69
N MET A 137 -10.38 -5.33 6.45
CA MET A 137 -9.00 -5.60 6.02
C MET A 137 -8.35 -4.34 5.43
N PHE A 138 -7.60 -3.62 6.27
CA PHE A 138 -6.80 -2.45 5.92
C PHE A 138 -5.34 -2.83 5.63
N PRO A 139 -4.55 -1.97 4.96
CA PRO A 139 -3.10 -2.18 4.89
C PRO A 139 -2.49 -2.16 6.30
N LEU A 140 -1.50 -3.01 6.51
CA LEU A 140 -0.71 -3.07 7.75
C LEU A 140 0.44 -2.06 7.71
N ALA A 141 1.01 -1.87 6.53
CA ALA A 141 2.13 -0.98 6.31
C ALA A 141 2.14 -0.42 4.89
N MET A 142 2.88 0.66 4.71
CA MET A 142 3.18 1.27 3.42
C MET A 142 4.68 1.46 3.26
N ILE A 143 5.19 1.17 2.07
CA ILE A 143 6.57 1.41 1.67
C ILE A 143 6.56 2.43 0.53
N SER A 144 7.29 3.53 0.68
CA SER A 144 7.33 4.62 -0.29
C SER A 144 8.73 5.19 -0.40
N VAL A 145 9.03 5.84 -1.51
CA VAL A 145 10.28 6.61 -1.68
C VAL A 145 10.21 7.99 -0.99
N GLN A 146 9.02 8.39 -0.57
CA GLN A 146 8.77 9.59 0.21
C GLN A 146 8.37 9.21 1.65
N ALA A 147 8.71 10.09 2.59
CA ALA A 147 8.21 9.96 3.95
C ALA A 147 6.68 10.01 3.95
N SER A 148 6.08 9.22 4.84
CA SER A 148 4.64 9.22 5.09
C SER A 148 4.38 9.49 6.56
N ASP A 149 3.17 9.93 6.85
CA ASP A 149 2.71 10.11 8.23
C ASP A 149 2.25 8.78 8.86
N ALA A 150 1.76 8.85 10.10
CA ALA A 150 1.25 7.69 10.85
C ALA A 150 -0.04 7.08 10.27
N ASN A 151 -0.67 7.76 9.30
CA ASN A 151 -1.89 7.34 8.60
C ASN A 151 -1.58 6.78 7.21
N CYS A 152 -0.31 6.50 6.90
CA CYS A 152 0.10 6.11 5.55
C CYS A 152 -0.32 7.15 4.49
N SER A 153 -0.38 8.44 4.86
CA SER A 153 -0.59 9.55 3.95
C SER A 153 0.74 9.99 3.33
N LEU A 154 0.69 10.44 2.07
CA LEU A 154 1.85 10.91 1.33
C LEU A 154 1.62 12.35 0.90
N HIS A 155 2.57 13.23 1.16
CA HIS A 155 2.49 14.60 0.66
C HIS A 155 2.99 14.69 -0.79
N LEU A 156 2.14 15.20 -1.68
CA LEU A 156 2.43 15.37 -3.10
C LEU A 156 2.27 16.83 -3.52
N GLU A 157 3.39 17.44 -3.91
CA GLU A 157 3.40 18.75 -4.56
C GLU A 157 2.75 18.68 -5.96
N PRO A 158 2.21 19.81 -6.48
CA PRO A 158 1.69 19.89 -7.83
C PRO A 158 2.68 19.36 -8.88
N GLY A 159 2.20 18.45 -9.73
CA GLY A 159 3.00 17.80 -10.78
C GLY A 159 3.90 16.65 -10.31
N ALA A 160 3.99 16.39 -9.00
CA ALA A 160 4.79 15.28 -8.47
C ALA A 160 4.12 13.93 -8.71
N SER A 161 4.94 12.88 -8.76
CA SER A 161 4.48 11.49 -8.78
C SER A 161 5.30 10.64 -7.80
N VAL A 162 4.62 9.72 -7.12
CA VAL A 162 5.19 8.79 -6.15
C VAL A 162 4.75 7.37 -6.45
N VAL A 163 5.56 6.41 -6.04
CA VAL A 163 5.14 5.01 -5.94
C VAL A 163 5.10 4.61 -4.48
N ALA A 164 3.94 4.14 -4.05
CA ALA A 164 3.69 3.55 -2.74
C ALA A 164 3.40 2.05 -2.90
N VAL A 165 3.78 1.26 -1.91
CA VAL A 165 3.49 -0.17 -1.85
C VAL A 165 2.78 -0.44 -0.53
N LEU A 166 1.53 -0.87 -0.61
CA LEU A 166 0.73 -1.26 0.54
C LEU A 166 0.89 -2.75 0.82
N MET A 167 1.16 -3.10 2.07
CA MET A 167 1.25 -4.47 2.55
C MET A 167 -0.04 -4.84 3.30
N TYR A 168 -0.67 -5.94 2.91
CA TYR A 168 -1.88 -6.51 3.52
C TYR A 168 -1.58 -7.87 4.15
N PRO A 169 -2.36 -8.31 5.15
CA PRO A 169 -2.23 -9.66 5.70
C PRO A 169 -2.46 -10.74 4.63
N PRO A 170 -2.09 -12.01 4.88
CA PRO A 170 -2.30 -13.10 3.93
C PRO A 170 -3.77 -13.30 3.54
N ILE A 171 -4.05 -13.56 2.26
CA ILE A 171 -5.43 -13.69 1.74
C ILE A 171 -5.62 -14.94 0.88
N ARG A 172 -6.87 -15.40 0.75
CA ARG A 172 -7.28 -16.52 -0.12
C ARG A 172 -7.66 -16.09 -1.53
N ALA A 173 -6.83 -15.29 -2.19
CA ALA A 173 -7.03 -14.96 -3.59
C ALA A 173 -6.15 -15.85 -4.47
N THR A 174 -6.73 -16.59 -5.42
CA THR A 174 -5.94 -17.43 -6.33
C THR A 174 -5.61 -16.74 -7.65
N GLN A 175 -6.36 -15.70 -8.03
CA GLN A 175 -6.16 -15.00 -9.31
C GLN A 175 -6.35 -13.49 -9.24
N GLU A 176 -7.30 -12.96 -8.45
CA GLU A 176 -7.57 -11.52 -8.39
C GLU A 176 -7.92 -11.08 -6.97
N ILE A 177 -7.66 -9.81 -6.67
CA ILE A 177 -8.13 -9.14 -5.46
C ILE A 177 -9.07 -7.99 -5.83
N LEU A 178 -10.14 -7.80 -5.04
CA LEU A 178 -10.95 -6.58 -5.07
C LEU A 178 -10.38 -5.61 -4.05
N TRP A 179 -10.02 -4.41 -4.52
CA TRP A 179 -9.31 -3.41 -3.74
C TRP A 179 -9.92 -2.03 -3.95
N GLY A 180 -10.03 -1.23 -2.90
CA GLY A 180 -10.45 0.16 -3.02
C GLY A 180 -10.93 0.78 -1.73
N VAL A 181 -11.70 1.87 -1.82
CA VAL A 181 -12.22 2.59 -0.66
C VAL A 181 -13.74 2.46 -0.63
N TYR A 182 -14.27 2.05 0.52
CA TYR A 182 -15.71 1.82 0.70
C TYR A 182 -16.53 3.05 0.24
N GLN A 183 -17.55 2.81 -0.58
CA GLN A 183 -18.41 3.83 -1.21
C GLN A 183 -17.72 4.88 -2.11
N ALA A 184 -16.41 4.77 -2.36
CA ALA A 184 -15.69 5.69 -3.25
C ALA A 184 -15.28 5.01 -4.56
N PHE A 185 -14.56 3.88 -4.49
CA PHE A 185 -14.18 3.12 -5.69
C PHE A 185 -13.80 1.68 -5.34
N ALA A 186 -13.83 0.80 -6.33
CA ALA A 186 -13.27 -0.54 -6.25
C ALA A 186 -12.71 -0.96 -7.60
N VAL A 187 -11.55 -1.62 -7.57
CA VAL A 187 -10.87 -2.14 -8.76
C VAL A 187 -10.43 -3.57 -8.54
N ARG A 188 -10.39 -4.34 -9.63
CA ARG A 188 -9.84 -5.70 -9.64
C ARG A 188 -8.37 -5.61 -10.05
N ALA A 189 -7.50 -6.22 -9.25
CA ALA A 189 -6.08 -6.35 -9.57
C ALA A 189 -5.74 -7.85 -9.71
N ARG A 190 -5.07 -8.21 -10.81
CA ARG A 190 -4.73 -9.57 -11.25
C ARG A 190 -3.22 -9.82 -11.35
#